data_AF-A0A1J4KZI9-F1
#
_entry.id   AF-A0A1J4KZI9-F1
#
_cell.length_a   1.000
_cell.length_b   1.000
_cell.length_c   1.000
_cell.angle_alpha   90.00
_cell.angle_beta   90.00
_cell.angle_gamma   90.00
#
_symmetry.space_group_name_H-M   'P 1'
#
loop_
_entity.id
_entity.type
_entity.pdbx_description
1 polymer ?
#
loop_
_entity_poly.entity_id
_entity_poly.type
_entity_poly.pdbx_seq_one_letter_code
_entity_poly.pdbx_strand_id
1 'polypeptide(L)'
;MILFFFLISKSTSCSQTVVISPSEGIDYVAPTAYRECTELQTLIINEGITLLGNEAFYGCSQLTTISFPSTLRTIKMNCFYFCTSIASLTLPEGLEHIESSAFRSCTSLTSISLPSTLHTIEIVAFQDNYLLTSITFPNGNPYFSTSNLLIYTNEKIIMGSNALTSIVFPDIPTITTIYTHAFVFCKNIVSIVIPSSINSIETRSFYMCTSVVSFELGENIDTFNQDALEGCSSLQNINVNSNNAYFASKDGVLFSKNYEKLIFYPLERTSNTYEIPAQTSSIAASAFQKKTITKLTVNSQNPYLIAKNDAVFSIDELTLVKVPPGHVTFTIPSTVVNIDVGAFYLNWMTSVTIPSSVRTILSEAFAFSSIASITIPETVEILEHSVFRNSYLVNAYIKCKITTIEHTMFQLSSLLISVEIPDTVTVFEVCSFSNCRLLQSVNFPPYLKTIQESEFYFCTSLITPVFPDTVTYIGEMSFESCLAFDHIVIPKNVVLVDDYAFSTCTNVLSVTFSNCNTLNKTNTFYSILNLQKFECVSSKTFTAHFSLRKIPNKMKWIGLLLSQLVHDV
;
A
#
# COMPACT_ATOMS: atom_id res chain seq x y z
N MET A 1 -19.31 -37.22 25.89
CA MET A 1 -20.00 -36.82 24.65
C MET A 1 -19.47 -35.43 24.30
N ILE A 2 -18.81 -35.34 23.14
CA ILE A 2 -17.87 -34.29 22.71
C ILE A 2 -18.62 -33.17 21.96
N LEU A 3 -17.97 -32.00 21.80
CA LEU A 3 -18.26 -30.83 20.92
C LEU A 3 -18.99 -29.63 21.60
N PHE A 4 -18.56 -28.36 21.49
CA PHE A 4 -17.64 -27.68 20.56
C PHE A 4 -16.89 -26.52 21.28
N PHE A 5 -15.56 -26.59 21.29
CA PHE A 5 -14.63 -25.45 21.34
C PHE A 5 -14.08 -25.29 19.92
N PHE A 6 -13.85 -24.08 19.42
CA PHE A 6 -12.78 -23.88 18.42
C PHE A 6 -11.99 -22.60 18.70
N LEU A 7 -10.70 -22.85 18.97
CA LEU A 7 -9.56 -21.94 18.94
C LEU A 7 -9.14 -21.65 17.49
N ILE A 8 -8.40 -20.54 17.37
CA ILE A 8 -7.63 -20.04 16.23
C ILE A 8 -6.67 -21.12 15.64
N SER A 9 -6.57 -21.13 14.31
CA SER A 9 -5.64 -21.88 13.41
C SER A 9 -5.93 -23.36 13.09
N LYS A 10 -6.64 -23.61 11.96
CA LYS A 10 -6.39 -24.65 10.92
C LYS A 10 -7.65 -24.80 10.03
N SER A 11 -7.44 -24.66 8.72
CA SER A 11 -8.37 -24.93 7.59
C SER A 11 -9.85 -25.08 7.95
N THR A 12 -10.64 -24.02 7.74
CA THR A 12 -12.07 -24.19 7.48
C THR A 12 -12.23 -25.17 6.32
N SER A 13 -12.83 -26.34 6.55
CA SER A 13 -13.14 -27.29 5.48
C SER A 13 -14.05 -26.59 4.48
N CYS A 14 -13.47 -26.08 3.40
CA CYS A 14 -14.22 -25.34 2.42
C CYS A 14 -14.87 -26.32 1.43
N SER A 15 -16.10 -26.03 1.02
CA SER A 15 -16.79 -26.83 0.02
C SER A 15 -16.15 -26.61 -1.35
N GLN A 16 -16.10 -27.67 -2.18
CA GLN A 16 -15.72 -27.55 -3.58
C GLN A 16 -16.66 -26.62 -4.36
N THR A 17 -17.92 -26.54 -3.93
CA THR A 17 -18.91 -25.62 -4.47
C THR A 17 -19.45 -24.71 -3.38
N VAL A 18 -19.32 -23.40 -3.57
CA VAL A 18 -19.90 -22.38 -2.69
C VAL A 18 -20.98 -21.62 -3.46
N VAL A 19 -22.17 -21.55 -2.88
CA VAL A 19 -23.29 -20.76 -3.40
C VAL A 19 -23.57 -19.63 -2.43
N ILE A 20 -23.47 -18.39 -2.91
CA ILE A 20 -23.72 -17.17 -2.15
C ILE A 20 -25.03 -16.58 -2.64
N SER A 21 -25.97 -16.37 -1.72
CA SER A 21 -27.24 -15.70 -2.01
C SER A 21 -27.42 -14.51 -1.08
N PRO A 22 -28.08 -13.44 -1.51
CA PRO A 22 -28.42 -12.34 -0.61
C PRO A 22 -29.33 -12.84 0.51
N SER A 23 -29.20 -12.24 1.70
CA SER A 23 -30.07 -12.52 2.84
C SER A 23 -30.36 -11.24 3.62
N GLU A 24 -31.63 -10.95 3.90
CA GLU A 24 -32.12 -9.82 4.72
C GLU A 24 -31.30 -8.51 4.63
N GLY A 25 -31.04 -8.09 3.39
CA GLY A 25 -30.28 -6.89 3.00
C GLY A 25 -28.79 -6.87 3.41
N ILE A 26 -28.21 -8.06 3.51
CA ILE A 26 -26.83 -8.35 3.15
C ILE A 26 -26.84 -8.62 1.64
N ASP A 27 -26.34 -7.66 0.88
CA ASP A 27 -26.14 -7.69 -0.57
C ASP A 27 -24.65 -7.76 -0.93
N TYR A 28 -23.80 -8.21 0.00
CA TYR A 28 -22.36 -8.25 -0.22
C TYR A 28 -21.71 -9.52 0.34
N VAL A 29 -20.50 -9.82 -0.12
CA VAL A 29 -19.63 -10.84 0.48
C VAL A 29 -18.67 -10.16 1.44
N ALA A 30 -18.67 -10.60 2.71
CA ALA A 30 -17.84 -10.00 3.74
C ALA A 30 -16.32 -10.15 3.45
N PRO A 31 -15.50 -9.19 3.89
CA PRO A 31 -14.04 -9.30 3.78
C PRO A 31 -13.52 -10.61 4.37
N THR A 32 -12.55 -11.23 3.72
CA THR A 32 -11.91 -12.50 4.13
C THR A 32 -12.83 -13.71 4.30
N ALA A 33 -14.13 -13.63 3.93
CA ALA A 33 -15.14 -14.66 4.24
C ALA A 33 -14.78 -16.07 3.78
N TYR A 34 -14.08 -16.19 2.64
CA TYR A 34 -13.60 -17.43 2.05
C TYR A 34 -12.08 -17.37 1.80
N ARG A 35 -11.34 -16.57 2.57
CA ARG A 35 -9.88 -16.47 2.44
C ARG A 35 -9.24 -17.85 2.64
N GLU A 36 -8.34 -18.21 1.74
CA GLU A 36 -7.58 -19.46 1.68
C GLU A 36 -8.49 -20.70 1.72
N CYS A 37 -9.68 -20.60 1.13
CA CYS A 37 -10.57 -21.71 0.87
C CYS A 37 -10.02 -22.55 -0.30
N THR A 38 -8.93 -23.27 -0.05
CA THR A 38 -8.14 -23.94 -1.09
C THR A 38 -8.86 -25.09 -1.80
N GLU A 39 -9.96 -25.60 -1.26
CA GLU A 39 -10.78 -26.67 -1.86
C GLU A 39 -11.84 -26.15 -2.85
N LEU A 40 -12.16 -24.85 -2.82
CA LEU A 40 -13.21 -24.27 -3.66
C LEU A 40 -12.82 -24.30 -5.13
N GLN A 41 -13.69 -24.91 -5.94
CA GLN A 41 -13.54 -25.03 -7.39
C GLN A 41 -14.61 -24.23 -8.14
N THR A 42 -15.84 -24.19 -7.61
CA THR A 42 -16.99 -23.52 -8.21
C THR A 42 -17.63 -22.52 -7.25
N LEU A 43 -17.60 -21.26 -7.63
CA LEU A 43 -18.25 -20.16 -6.91
C LEU A 43 -19.49 -19.69 -7.70
N ILE A 44 -20.66 -19.74 -7.07
CA ILE A 44 -21.90 -19.23 -7.64
C ILE A 44 -22.36 -18.07 -6.76
N ILE A 45 -22.37 -16.86 -7.32
CA ILE A 45 -22.86 -15.66 -6.63
C ILE A 45 -24.20 -15.30 -7.28
N ASN A 46 -25.28 -15.43 -6.52
CA ASN A 46 -26.65 -15.20 -7.01
C ASN A 46 -26.99 -13.72 -7.10
N GLU A 47 -28.02 -13.42 -7.90
CA GLU A 47 -28.58 -12.08 -8.06
C GLU A 47 -28.95 -11.44 -6.72
N GLY A 48 -28.75 -10.12 -6.64
CA GLY A 48 -28.94 -9.31 -5.44
C GLY A 48 -27.65 -9.09 -4.65
N ILE A 49 -26.53 -9.72 -5.00
CA ILE A 49 -25.20 -9.35 -4.50
C ILE A 49 -24.63 -8.21 -5.36
N THR A 50 -24.24 -7.11 -4.73
CA THR A 50 -23.74 -5.86 -5.32
C THR A 50 -22.24 -5.66 -5.09
N LEU A 51 -21.66 -6.27 -4.06
CA LEU A 51 -20.26 -6.04 -3.68
C LEU A 51 -19.55 -7.32 -3.19
N LEU A 52 -18.28 -7.48 -3.57
CA LEU A 52 -17.38 -8.50 -3.00
C LEU A 52 -16.29 -7.82 -2.17
N GLY A 53 -16.17 -8.18 -0.88
CA GLY A 53 -15.31 -7.51 0.11
C GLY A 53 -13.80 -7.80 -0.02
N ASN A 54 -13.00 -7.03 0.72
CA ASN A 54 -11.53 -7.13 0.71
C ASN A 54 -11.07 -8.57 1.01
N GLU A 55 -10.18 -9.12 0.18
CA GLU A 55 -9.64 -10.48 0.35
C GLU A 55 -10.70 -11.59 0.47
N ALA A 56 -11.96 -11.37 0.05
CA ALA A 56 -13.06 -12.31 0.29
C ALA A 56 -12.79 -13.72 -0.22
N PHE A 57 -12.07 -13.87 -1.32
CA PHE A 57 -11.64 -15.15 -1.92
C PHE A 57 -10.13 -15.20 -2.13
N TYR A 58 -9.36 -14.44 -1.34
CA TYR A 58 -7.90 -14.44 -1.43
C TYR A 58 -7.38 -15.87 -1.27
N GLY A 59 -6.52 -16.33 -2.18
CA GLY A 59 -5.86 -17.63 -2.08
C GLY A 59 -6.77 -18.85 -2.28
N CYS A 60 -7.96 -18.69 -2.87
CA CYS A 60 -8.79 -19.81 -3.34
C CYS A 60 -8.13 -20.47 -4.56
N SER A 61 -7.02 -21.17 -4.33
CA SER A 61 -6.07 -21.57 -5.37
C SER A 61 -6.61 -22.59 -6.38
N GLN A 62 -7.64 -23.38 -6.01
CA GLN A 62 -8.33 -24.33 -6.90
C GLN A 62 -9.58 -23.76 -7.59
N LEU A 63 -9.91 -22.47 -7.38
CA LEU A 63 -11.11 -21.85 -7.96
C LEU A 63 -10.95 -21.75 -9.49
N THR A 64 -11.84 -22.43 -10.22
CA THR A 64 -11.81 -22.50 -11.69
C THR A 64 -13.03 -21.85 -12.33
N THR A 65 -14.19 -22.00 -11.70
CA THR A 65 -15.47 -21.53 -12.25
C THR A 65 -16.10 -20.50 -11.32
N ILE A 66 -16.42 -19.32 -11.85
CA ILE A 66 -17.16 -18.28 -11.14
C ILE A 66 -18.38 -17.90 -11.97
N SER A 67 -19.55 -17.94 -11.35
CA SER A 67 -20.77 -17.35 -11.88
C SER A 67 -21.05 -16.05 -11.13
N PHE A 68 -20.84 -14.93 -11.81
CA PHE A 68 -21.15 -13.60 -11.29
C PHE A 68 -22.60 -13.19 -11.62
N PRO A 69 -23.28 -12.43 -10.73
CA PRO A 69 -24.61 -11.90 -11.01
C PRO A 69 -24.53 -10.57 -11.77
N SER A 70 -25.62 -10.21 -12.46
CA SER A 70 -25.76 -8.91 -13.14
C SER A 70 -25.91 -7.73 -12.18
N THR A 71 -26.28 -7.97 -10.92
CA THR A 71 -26.33 -6.95 -9.86
C THR A 71 -24.97 -6.56 -9.30
N LEU A 72 -23.88 -7.25 -9.62
CA LEU A 72 -22.56 -6.93 -9.09
C LEU A 72 -22.09 -5.55 -9.58
N ARG A 73 -21.60 -4.70 -8.67
CA ARG A 73 -21.12 -3.33 -8.94
C ARG A 73 -19.64 -3.14 -8.59
N THR A 74 -19.17 -3.79 -7.52
CA THR A 74 -17.81 -3.57 -7.01
C THR A 74 -17.12 -4.86 -6.61
N ILE A 75 -15.86 -5.00 -7.03
CA ILE A 75 -14.92 -6.03 -6.54
C ILE A 75 -13.81 -5.31 -5.78
N LYS A 76 -13.74 -5.54 -4.46
CA LYS A 76 -12.84 -4.83 -3.55
C LYS A 76 -11.39 -5.35 -3.60
N MET A 77 -10.50 -4.62 -2.93
CA MET A 77 -9.06 -4.88 -2.89
C MET A 77 -8.72 -6.35 -2.59
N ASN A 78 -7.79 -6.93 -3.36
CA ASN A 78 -7.31 -8.31 -3.21
C ASN A 78 -8.39 -9.42 -3.26
N CYS A 79 -9.63 -9.14 -3.67
CA CYS A 79 -10.76 -10.07 -3.53
C CYS A 79 -10.49 -11.49 -4.07
N PHE A 80 -9.85 -11.63 -5.23
CA PHE A 80 -9.44 -12.90 -5.86
C PHE A 80 -7.91 -12.99 -6.03
N TYR A 81 -7.14 -12.30 -5.20
CA TYR A 81 -5.68 -12.39 -5.23
C TYR A 81 -5.26 -13.87 -5.03
N PHE A 82 -4.29 -14.38 -5.80
CA PHE A 82 -3.75 -15.76 -5.67
C PHE A 82 -4.79 -16.87 -5.97
N CYS A 83 -5.87 -16.56 -6.69
CA CYS A 83 -6.75 -17.58 -7.28
C CYS A 83 -6.10 -18.20 -8.53
N THR A 84 -5.08 -19.03 -8.30
CA THR A 84 -4.13 -19.47 -9.33
C THR A 84 -4.71 -20.33 -10.45
N SER A 85 -5.86 -20.97 -10.25
CA SER A 85 -6.50 -21.88 -11.23
C SER A 85 -7.54 -21.23 -12.15
N ILE A 86 -7.86 -19.94 -11.98
CA ILE A 86 -8.79 -19.24 -12.87
C ILE A 86 -8.16 -19.11 -14.26
N ALA A 87 -8.72 -19.78 -15.27
CA ALA A 87 -8.17 -19.81 -16.63
C ALA A 87 -8.69 -18.67 -17.54
N SER A 88 -9.93 -18.25 -17.33
CA SER A 88 -10.56 -17.13 -18.02
C SER A 88 -11.55 -16.43 -17.11
N LEU A 89 -11.81 -15.15 -17.38
CA LEU A 89 -12.80 -14.34 -16.66
C LEU A 89 -13.72 -13.63 -17.64
N THR A 90 -15.03 -13.79 -17.42
CA THR A 90 -16.06 -12.96 -18.04
C THR A 90 -16.72 -12.18 -16.92
N LEU A 91 -16.40 -10.89 -16.81
CA LEU A 91 -16.99 -10.03 -15.79
C LEU A 91 -18.38 -9.55 -16.26
N PRO A 92 -19.37 -9.46 -15.34
CA PRO A 92 -20.75 -9.20 -15.71
C PRO A 92 -20.97 -7.74 -16.15
N GLU A 93 -21.86 -7.53 -17.11
CA GLU A 93 -22.40 -6.19 -17.36
C GLU A 93 -23.10 -5.67 -16.09
N GLY A 94 -22.89 -4.40 -15.78
CA GLY A 94 -23.26 -3.79 -14.51
C GLY A 94 -22.09 -3.61 -13.55
N LEU A 95 -20.97 -4.32 -13.70
CA LEU A 95 -19.78 -4.07 -12.88
C LEU A 95 -19.20 -2.69 -13.21
N GLU A 96 -18.96 -1.87 -12.18
CA GLU A 96 -18.52 -0.48 -12.30
C GLU A 96 -17.09 -0.28 -11.78
N HIS A 97 -16.68 -1.03 -10.75
CA HIS A 97 -15.43 -0.80 -10.04
C HIS A 97 -14.64 -2.09 -9.76
N ILE A 98 -13.37 -2.08 -10.13
CA ILE A 98 -12.39 -3.12 -9.76
C ILE A 98 -11.26 -2.46 -8.99
N GLU A 99 -11.13 -2.79 -7.71
CA GLU A 99 -10.14 -2.19 -6.83
C GLU A 99 -8.76 -2.89 -6.90
N SER A 100 -7.78 -2.30 -6.21
CA SER A 100 -6.37 -2.66 -6.35
C SER A 100 -6.12 -4.14 -6.11
N SER A 101 -5.30 -4.76 -6.97
CA SER A 101 -4.91 -6.17 -6.87
C SER A 101 -6.07 -7.20 -6.84
N ALA A 102 -7.31 -6.82 -7.21
CA ALA A 102 -8.48 -7.70 -7.10
C ALA A 102 -8.31 -9.08 -7.78
N PHE A 103 -7.58 -9.17 -8.90
CA PHE A 103 -7.27 -10.39 -9.64
C PHE A 103 -5.76 -10.56 -9.86
N ARG A 104 -4.96 -10.12 -8.90
CA ARG A 104 -3.50 -10.24 -8.96
C ARG A 104 -3.06 -11.68 -8.71
N SER A 105 -2.03 -12.14 -9.44
CA SER A 105 -1.47 -13.50 -9.30
C SER A 105 -2.49 -14.63 -9.60
N CYS A 106 -3.46 -14.39 -10.48
CA CYS A 106 -4.28 -15.42 -11.10
C CYS A 106 -3.48 -16.06 -12.24
N THR A 107 -2.44 -16.82 -11.90
CA THR A 107 -1.36 -17.20 -12.84
C THR A 107 -1.79 -18.08 -14.03
N SER A 108 -2.94 -18.76 -13.97
CA SER A 108 -3.52 -19.50 -15.09
C SER A 108 -4.38 -18.64 -16.03
N LEU A 109 -4.63 -17.37 -15.69
CA LEU A 109 -5.52 -16.49 -16.45
C LEU A 109 -4.93 -16.19 -17.82
N THR A 110 -5.60 -16.65 -18.87
CA THR A 110 -5.18 -16.48 -20.27
C THR A 110 -5.98 -15.40 -20.98
N SER A 111 -7.24 -15.19 -20.57
CA SER A 111 -8.16 -14.25 -21.22
C SER A 111 -9.09 -13.59 -20.22
N ILE A 112 -9.39 -12.32 -20.47
CA ILE A 112 -10.39 -11.57 -19.74
C ILE A 112 -11.31 -10.79 -20.69
N SER A 113 -12.61 -10.87 -20.41
CA SER A 113 -13.67 -10.09 -21.03
C SER A 113 -14.24 -9.11 -20.01
N LEU A 114 -14.02 -7.82 -20.24
CA LEU A 114 -14.40 -6.70 -19.37
C LEU A 114 -15.72 -6.05 -19.87
N PRO A 115 -16.58 -5.54 -18.97
CA PRO A 115 -17.89 -5.03 -19.36
C PRO A 115 -17.85 -3.56 -19.82
N SER A 116 -18.90 -3.15 -20.53
CA SER A 116 -19.06 -1.77 -21.00
C SER A 116 -19.31 -0.75 -19.89
N THR A 117 -19.82 -1.21 -18.74
CA THR A 117 -20.15 -0.39 -17.56
C THR A 117 -18.98 -0.08 -16.65
N LEU A 118 -17.78 -0.59 -16.93
CA LEU A 118 -16.62 -0.43 -16.06
C LEU A 118 -16.12 1.01 -16.09
N HIS A 119 -16.07 1.65 -14.91
CA HIS A 119 -15.65 3.05 -14.73
C HIS A 119 -14.23 3.15 -14.19
N THR A 120 -13.84 2.24 -13.29
CA THR A 120 -12.52 2.27 -12.67
C THR A 120 -11.85 0.89 -12.66
N ILE A 121 -10.56 0.90 -12.98
CA ILE A 121 -9.63 -0.21 -12.81
C ILE A 121 -8.47 0.36 -11.99
N GLU A 122 -8.39 -0.05 -10.73
CA GLU A 122 -7.33 0.41 -9.84
C GLU A 122 -6.00 -0.31 -10.08
N ILE A 123 -4.95 0.25 -9.49
CA ILE A 123 -3.57 -0.20 -9.68
C ILE A 123 -3.42 -1.71 -9.49
N VAL A 124 -2.60 -2.33 -10.36
CA VAL A 124 -2.20 -3.74 -10.33
C VAL A 124 -3.35 -4.77 -10.25
N ALA A 125 -4.59 -4.39 -10.60
CA ALA A 125 -5.78 -5.25 -10.52
C ALA A 125 -5.62 -6.60 -11.23
N PHE A 126 -4.87 -6.65 -12.33
CA PHE A 126 -4.66 -7.84 -13.15
C PHE A 126 -3.17 -8.18 -13.35
N GLN A 127 -2.32 -7.79 -12.40
CA GLN A 127 -0.87 -7.97 -12.48
C GLN A 127 -0.45 -9.35 -11.95
N ASP A 128 0.79 -9.75 -12.25
CA ASP A 128 1.32 -11.10 -12.03
C ASP A 128 0.51 -12.21 -12.76
N ASN A 129 -0.21 -11.84 -13.82
CA ASN A 129 -0.95 -12.76 -14.69
C ASN A 129 -0.12 -13.06 -15.94
N TYR A 130 0.92 -13.90 -15.79
CA TYR A 130 1.96 -14.11 -16.80
C TYR A 130 1.49 -14.77 -18.11
N LEU A 131 0.30 -15.36 -18.13
CA LEU A 131 -0.30 -16.02 -19.31
C LEU A 131 -1.40 -15.18 -19.99
N LEU A 132 -1.69 -13.98 -19.49
CA LEU A 132 -2.79 -13.15 -19.97
C LEU A 132 -2.50 -12.60 -21.38
N THR A 133 -3.05 -13.27 -22.39
CA THR A 133 -2.78 -13.03 -23.82
C THR A 133 -4.01 -12.56 -24.58
N SER A 134 -5.13 -12.30 -23.89
CA SER A 134 -6.33 -11.71 -24.49
C SER A 134 -7.06 -10.83 -23.47
N ILE A 135 -7.31 -9.58 -23.85
CA ILE A 135 -8.04 -8.60 -23.05
C ILE A 135 -9.05 -7.92 -23.98
N THR A 136 -10.34 -8.04 -23.69
CA THR A 136 -11.40 -7.52 -24.56
C THR A 136 -12.43 -6.70 -23.79
N PHE A 137 -13.02 -5.74 -24.49
CA PHE A 137 -14.29 -5.12 -24.15
C PHE A 137 -15.29 -5.49 -25.27
N PRO A 138 -16.00 -6.63 -25.20
CA PRO A 138 -16.82 -7.14 -26.31
C PRO A 138 -17.90 -6.16 -26.76
N ASN A 139 -18.41 -5.34 -25.84
CA ASN A 139 -19.42 -4.32 -26.10
C ASN A 139 -18.83 -2.90 -26.20
N GLY A 140 -17.49 -2.77 -26.23
CA GLY A 140 -16.79 -1.50 -26.07
C GLY A 140 -16.86 -0.94 -24.64
N ASN A 141 -16.14 0.15 -24.36
CA ASN A 141 -16.20 0.88 -23.11
C ASN A 141 -15.91 2.37 -23.37
N PRO A 142 -16.64 3.32 -22.74
CA PRO A 142 -16.46 4.75 -23.01
C PRO A 142 -15.23 5.37 -22.35
N TYR A 143 -14.64 4.73 -21.33
CA TYR A 143 -13.49 5.22 -20.58
C TYR A 143 -12.18 4.52 -20.97
N PHE A 144 -12.28 3.25 -21.37
CA PHE A 144 -11.13 2.38 -21.63
C PHE A 144 -11.16 1.79 -23.03
N SER A 145 -9.98 1.58 -23.59
CA SER A 145 -9.73 0.83 -24.81
C SER A 145 -8.67 -0.24 -24.57
N THR A 146 -8.67 -1.27 -25.41
CA THR A 146 -7.67 -2.34 -25.37
C THR A 146 -7.12 -2.62 -26.76
N SER A 147 -5.80 -2.73 -26.85
CA SER A 147 -5.09 -3.20 -28.04
C SER A 147 -3.68 -3.65 -27.63
N ASN A 148 -3.11 -4.63 -28.34
CA ASN A 148 -1.76 -5.14 -28.08
C ASN A 148 -1.48 -5.50 -26.60
N LEU A 149 -2.47 -6.09 -25.91
CA LEU A 149 -2.43 -6.44 -24.48
C LEU A 149 -2.23 -5.24 -23.52
N LEU A 150 -2.58 -4.04 -23.98
CA LEU A 150 -2.65 -2.84 -23.16
C LEU A 150 -4.10 -2.50 -22.85
N ILE A 151 -4.34 -1.93 -21.67
CA ILE A 151 -5.53 -1.15 -21.35
C ILE A 151 -5.10 0.31 -21.22
N TYR A 152 -5.84 1.21 -21.87
CA TYR A 152 -5.53 2.63 -21.88
C TYR A 152 -6.80 3.48 -21.97
N THR A 153 -6.70 4.73 -21.53
CA THR A 153 -7.69 5.78 -21.75
C THR A 153 -7.26 6.64 -22.94
N ASN A 154 -7.98 7.74 -23.22
CA ASN A 154 -7.55 8.71 -24.24
C ASN A 154 -6.26 9.46 -23.86
N GLU A 155 -5.84 9.42 -22.59
CA GLU A 155 -4.72 10.20 -22.08
C GLU A 155 -3.57 9.35 -21.55
N LYS A 156 -3.86 8.14 -21.07
CA LYS A 156 -2.92 7.35 -20.29
C LYS A 156 -2.94 5.87 -20.65
N ILE A 157 -1.77 5.24 -20.65
CA ILE A 157 -1.66 3.78 -20.59
C ILE A 157 -1.78 3.37 -19.13
N ILE A 158 -2.81 2.59 -18.79
CA ILE A 158 -3.11 2.23 -17.40
C ILE A 158 -2.62 0.83 -17.02
N MET A 159 -2.47 -0.06 -18.01
CA MET A 159 -2.03 -1.43 -17.77
C MET A 159 -1.40 -2.03 -19.03
N GLY A 160 -0.28 -2.73 -18.88
CA GLY A 160 0.23 -3.71 -19.83
C GLY A 160 0.23 -5.11 -19.23
N SER A 161 -0.13 -6.12 -20.02
CA SER A 161 -0.09 -7.51 -19.59
C SER A 161 1.33 -7.98 -19.23
N ASN A 162 1.46 -8.83 -18.22
CA ASN A 162 2.72 -9.49 -17.89
C ASN A 162 3.18 -10.52 -18.92
N ALA A 163 2.32 -10.88 -19.89
CA ALA A 163 2.67 -11.73 -21.03
C ALA A 163 3.42 -10.98 -22.14
N LEU A 164 3.48 -9.63 -22.10
CA LEU A 164 4.17 -8.82 -23.10
C LEU A 164 5.65 -9.18 -23.23
N THR A 165 6.12 -9.43 -24.45
CA THR A 165 7.55 -9.59 -24.79
C THR A 165 8.15 -8.32 -25.39
N SER A 166 7.31 -7.44 -25.93
CA SER A 166 7.62 -6.09 -26.38
C SER A 166 6.40 -5.19 -26.20
N ILE A 167 6.59 -3.87 -26.19
CA ILE A 167 5.50 -2.90 -26.07
C ILE A 167 5.23 -2.30 -27.46
N VAL A 168 3.99 -2.41 -27.91
CA VAL A 168 3.50 -1.68 -29.08
C VAL A 168 2.59 -0.57 -28.58
N PHE A 169 3.14 0.64 -28.49
CA PHE A 169 2.39 1.81 -28.03
C PHE A 169 1.27 2.16 -29.02
N PRO A 170 0.07 2.55 -28.55
CA PRO A 170 -0.98 3.03 -29.43
C PRO A 170 -0.54 4.32 -30.14
N ASP A 171 -0.77 4.41 -31.45
CA ASP A 171 -0.51 5.62 -32.24
C ASP A 171 -1.66 6.63 -32.06
N ILE A 172 -1.79 7.15 -30.84
CA ILE A 172 -2.83 8.08 -30.41
C ILE A 172 -2.14 9.28 -29.75
N PRO A 173 -2.11 10.46 -30.40
CA PRO A 173 -1.36 11.62 -29.91
C PRO A 173 -1.79 12.16 -28.55
N THR A 174 -3.02 11.89 -28.11
CA THR A 174 -3.51 12.33 -26.80
C THR A 174 -3.00 11.47 -25.65
N ILE A 175 -2.49 10.26 -25.93
CA ILE A 175 -1.86 9.40 -24.91
C ILE A 175 -0.44 9.90 -24.67
N THR A 176 -0.27 10.64 -23.58
CA THR A 176 0.99 11.29 -23.22
C THR A 176 1.60 10.75 -21.94
N THR A 177 0.89 9.85 -21.23
CA THR A 177 1.29 9.39 -19.90
C THR A 177 1.32 7.87 -19.80
N ILE A 178 2.39 7.34 -19.22
CA ILE A 178 2.42 5.97 -18.70
C ILE A 178 2.07 6.05 -17.22
N TYR A 179 0.89 5.54 -16.88
CA TYR A 179 0.31 5.69 -15.55
C TYR A 179 1.08 4.88 -14.49
N THR A 180 0.87 5.30 -13.25
CA THR A 180 1.38 4.61 -12.06
C THR A 180 1.07 3.12 -12.12
N HIS A 181 2.10 2.29 -11.92
CA HIS A 181 2.03 0.82 -11.96
C HIS A 181 1.63 0.14 -13.29
N ALA A 182 1.63 0.84 -14.43
CA ALA A 182 1.10 0.30 -15.69
C ALA A 182 1.74 -1.03 -16.16
N PHE A 183 3.06 -1.18 -16.09
CA PHE A 183 3.83 -2.33 -16.56
C PHE A 183 4.51 -3.12 -15.42
N VAL A 184 3.94 -3.06 -14.21
CA VAL A 184 4.49 -3.75 -13.03
C VAL A 184 4.65 -5.25 -13.29
N PHE A 185 5.83 -5.80 -12.98
CA PHE A 185 6.20 -7.20 -13.20
C PHE A 185 6.16 -7.68 -14.66
N CYS A 186 6.28 -6.81 -15.66
CA CYS A 186 6.47 -7.22 -17.06
C CYS A 186 7.88 -7.81 -17.27
N LYS A 187 8.09 -9.03 -16.78
CA LYS A 187 9.38 -9.73 -16.73
C LYS A 187 9.81 -10.39 -18.05
N ASN A 188 9.00 -10.28 -19.10
CA ASN A 188 9.30 -10.86 -20.41
C ASN A 188 9.85 -9.82 -21.41
N ILE A 189 9.88 -8.54 -21.02
CA ILE A 189 10.39 -7.44 -21.86
C ILE A 189 11.88 -7.24 -21.56
N VAL A 190 12.69 -7.18 -22.62
CA VAL A 190 14.16 -7.03 -22.51
C VAL A 190 14.64 -5.62 -22.83
N SER A 191 13.96 -4.92 -23.72
CA SER A 191 14.29 -3.54 -24.10
C SER A 191 13.03 -2.72 -24.25
N ILE A 192 13.07 -1.48 -23.76
CA ILE A 192 11.96 -0.53 -23.82
C ILE A 192 12.44 0.75 -24.47
N VAL A 193 11.71 1.19 -25.49
CA VAL A 193 11.93 2.48 -26.15
C VAL A 193 10.64 3.29 -26.01
N ILE A 194 10.71 4.41 -25.30
CA ILE A 194 9.56 5.27 -25.07
C ILE A 194 9.41 6.22 -26.27
N PRO A 195 8.24 6.24 -26.94
CA PRO A 195 8.04 7.06 -28.13
C PRO A 195 7.92 8.55 -27.78
N SER A 196 8.04 9.41 -28.78
CA SER A 196 7.89 10.86 -28.62
C SER A 196 6.47 11.31 -28.29
N SER A 197 5.45 10.46 -28.43
CA SER A 197 4.09 10.79 -27.98
C SER A 197 3.94 10.84 -26.46
N ILE A 198 4.86 10.24 -25.70
CA ILE A 198 4.82 10.21 -24.24
C ILE A 198 5.65 11.36 -23.66
N ASN A 199 5.05 12.07 -22.71
CA ASN A 199 5.65 13.16 -21.93
C ASN A 199 5.99 12.73 -20.50
N SER A 200 5.17 11.85 -19.92
CA SER A 200 5.23 11.53 -18.50
C SER A 200 5.30 10.03 -18.22
N ILE A 201 6.23 9.66 -17.34
CA ILE A 201 6.38 8.31 -16.79
C ILE A 201 6.18 8.41 -15.28
N GLU A 202 5.03 7.94 -14.81
CA GLU A 202 4.63 8.03 -13.41
C GLU A 202 5.29 6.95 -12.52
N THR A 203 5.00 7.05 -11.22
CA THR A 203 5.55 6.23 -10.13
C THR A 203 5.43 4.74 -10.43
N ARG A 204 6.55 4.00 -10.31
CA ARG A 204 6.60 2.53 -10.43
C ARG A 204 5.93 1.98 -11.71
N SER A 205 5.84 2.78 -12.76
CA SER A 205 5.24 2.38 -14.04
C SER A 205 5.89 1.14 -14.65
N PHE A 206 7.18 0.88 -14.41
CA PHE A 206 7.91 -0.32 -14.82
C PHE A 206 8.51 -1.08 -13.64
N TYR A 207 7.87 -1.03 -12.48
CA TYR A 207 8.40 -1.65 -11.26
C TYR A 207 8.57 -3.17 -11.39
N MET A 208 9.73 -3.66 -10.95
CA MET A 208 10.11 -5.08 -10.98
C MET A 208 10.04 -5.73 -12.38
N CYS A 209 10.31 -4.95 -13.42
CA CYS A 209 10.60 -5.46 -14.77
C CYS A 209 12.02 -6.05 -14.82
N THR A 210 12.22 -7.18 -14.14
CA THR A 210 13.55 -7.73 -13.82
C THR A 210 14.39 -8.15 -15.02
N SER A 211 13.81 -8.27 -16.21
CA SER A 211 14.50 -8.69 -17.44
C SER A 211 14.87 -7.53 -18.37
N VAL A 212 14.44 -6.31 -18.07
CA VAL A 212 14.77 -5.14 -18.89
C VAL A 212 16.26 -4.84 -18.72
N VAL A 213 17.00 -4.89 -19.84
CA VAL A 213 18.43 -4.63 -19.92
C VAL A 213 18.71 -3.17 -20.32
N SER A 214 17.90 -2.64 -21.23
CA SER A 214 18.03 -1.26 -21.74
C SER A 214 16.69 -0.52 -21.75
N PHE A 215 16.74 0.76 -21.39
CA PHE A 215 15.59 1.65 -21.37
C PHE A 215 15.93 2.98 -22.06
N GLU A 216 15.13 3.42 -23.04
CA GLU A 216 15.36 4.67 -23.78
C GLU A 216 14.23 5.67 -23.56
N LEU A 217 14.58 6.87 -23.08
CA LEU A 217 13.66 8.00 -22.94
C LEU A 217 13.51 8.73 -24.28
N GLY A 218 12.25 8.92 -24.69
CA GLY A 218 11.88 9.69 -25.88
C GLY A 218 12.16 11.19 -25.77
N GLU A 219 12.03 11.89 -26.89
CA GLU A 219 12.30 13.33 -27.04
C GLU A 219 11.47 14.21 -26.09
N ASN A 220 10.18 13.91 -25.93
CA ASN A 220 9.23 14.78 -25.22
C ASN A 220 9.07 14.45 -23.73
N ILE A 221 9.83 13.50 -23.20
CA ILE A 221 9.75 13.15 -21.78
C ILE A 221 10.23 14.34 -20.94
N ASP A 222 9.30 14.98 -20.24
CA ASP A 222 9.54 16.09 -19.31
C ASP A 222 9.40 15.65 -17.85
N THR A 223 8.69 14.55 -17.61
CA THR A 223 8.39 14.02 -16.29
C THR A 223 8.83 12.56 -16.19
N PHE A 224 9.77 12.29 -15.28
CA PHE A 224 10.24 10.95 -14.95
C PHE A 224 10.23 10.77 -13.43
N ASN A 225 9.33 9.93 -12.92
CA ASN A 225 9.35 9.59 -11.50
C ASN A 225 10.56 8.70 -11.18
N GLN A 226 11.31 9.04 -10.13
CA GLN A 226 12.54 8.34 -9.73
C GLN A 226 12.34 6.83 -9.44
N ASP A 227 11.13 6.42 -9.05
CA ASP A 227 10.79 5.03 -8.74
C ASP A 227 10.21 4.26 -9.94
N ALA A 228 10.09 4.90 -11.11
CA ALA A 228 9.53 4.28 -12.31
C ALA A 228 10.20 2.94 -12.68
N LEU A 229 11.51 2.83 -12.45
CA LEU A 229 12.33 1.65 -12.75
C LEU A 229 12.79 0.89 -11.49
N GLU A 230 12.14 1.11 -10.34
CA GLU A 230 12.49 0.42 -9.10
C GLU A 230 12.41 -1.11 -9.28
N GLY A 231 13.46 -1.84 -8.88
CA GLY A 231 13.53 -3.30 -9.00
C GLY A 231 13.83 -3.86 -10.40
N CYS A 232 14.14 -3.03 -11.40
CA CYS A 232 14.60 -3.47 -12.72
C CYS A 232 16.03 -4.06 -12.66
N SER A 233 16.16 -5.26 -12.09
CA SER A 233 17.44 -5.83 -11.66
C SER A 233 18.45 -6.13 -12.77
N SER A 234 18.01 -6.31 -14.02
CA SER A 234 18.91 -6.54 -15.16
C SER A 234 19.29 -5.25 -15.90
N LEU A 235 18.79 -4.09 -15.48
CA LEU A 235 18.98 -2.84 -16.21
C LEU A 235 20.43 -2.39 -16.13
N GLN A 236 21.07 -2.26 -17.29
CA GLN A 236 22.48 -1.88 -17.42
C GLN A 236 22.64 -0.41 -17.83
N ASN A 237 21.74 0.08 -18.67
CA ASN A 237 21.81 1.40 -19.25
C ASN A 237 20.42 2.05 -19.42
N ILE A 238 20.37 3.33 -19.10
CA ILE A 238 19.32 4.25 -19.52
C ILE A 238 19.90 5.15 -20.59
N ASN A 239 19.31 5.12 -21.78
CA ASN A 239 19.61 6.04 -22.87
C ASN A 239 18.58 7.16 -22.89
N VAL A 240 18.98 8.33 -23.38
CA VAL A 240 18.08 9.47 -23.53
C VAL A 240 18.26 10.02 -24.93
N ASN A 241 17.16 10.24 -25.64
CA ASN A 241 17.17 10.89 -26.94
C ASN A 241 17.93 12.22 -26.87
N SER A 242 18.81 12.50 -27.84
CA SER A 242 19.67 13.70 -27.82
C SER A 242 18.89 15.02 -27.77
N ASN A 243 17.70 15.04 -28.35
CA ASN A 243 16.82 16.21 -28.41
C ASN A 243 15.98 16.39 -27.15
N ASN A 244 15.99 15.43 -26.22
CA ASN A 244 15.26 15.60 -24.97
C ASN A 244 15.79 16.82 -24.20
N ALA A 245 14.89 17.73 -23.81
CA ALA A 245 15.24 19.00 -23.21
C ALA A 245 15.49 18.93 -21.68
N TYR A 246 15.07 17.84 -21.02
CA TYR A 246 14.97 17.76 -19.56
C TYR A 246 15.93 16.76 -18.94
N PHE A 247 16.30 15.71 -19.68
CA PHE A 247 17.13 14.61 -19.20
C PHE A 247 18.37 14.40 -20.07
N ALA A 248 19.37 13.76 -19.48
CA ALA A 248 20.56 13.29 -20.18
C ALA A 248 21.02 11.96 -19.60
N SER A 249 21.69 11.16 -20.43
CA SER A 249 22.43 9.99 -19.96
C SER A 249 23.92 10.30 -19.96
N LYS A 250 24.63 9.84 -18.93
CA LYS A 250 26.09 9.80 -18.90
C LYS A 250 26.53 8.40 -18.49
N ASP A 251 27.22 7.73 -19.40
CA ASP A 251 27.66 6.34 -19.24
C ASP A 251 26.51 5.37 -18.88
N GLY A 252 25.27 5.65 -19.30
CA GLY A 252 24.08 4.85 -19.00
C GLY A 252 23.37 5.19 -17.68
N VAL A 253 23.85 6.18 -16.92
CA VAL A 253 23.20 6.70 -15.71
C VAL A 253 22.33 7.92 -16.08
N LEU A 254 21.13 8.01 -15.51
CA LEU A 254 20.17 9.06 -15.80
C LEU A 254 20.40 10.30 -14.94
N PHE A 255 20.40 11.46 -15.58
CA PHE A 255 20.56 12.78 -14.97
C PHE A 255 19.52 13.77 -15.49
N SER A 256 19.37 14.90 -14.79
CA SER A 256 18.85 16.13 -15.40
C SER A 256 19.72 16.53 -16.61
N LYS A 257 19.16 17.31 -17.55
CA LYS A 257 19.83 17.67 -18.82
C LYS A 257 21.23 18.27 -18.63
N ASN A 258 21.41 19.06 -17.57
CA ASN A 258 22.64 19.76 -17.21
C ASN A 258 23.55 18.98 -16.25
N TYR A 259 23.21 17.74 -15.90
CA TYR A 259 23.93 16.88 -14.94
C TYR A 259 23.95 17.37 -13.47
N GLU A 260 23.10 18.34 -13.11
CA GLU A 260 22.98 18.85 -11.73
C GLU A 260 22.37 17.84 -10.76
N LYS A 261 21.42 17.02 -11.21
CA LYS A 261 20.77 15.98 -10.39
C LYS A 261 21.02 14.60 -10.98
N LEU A 262 21.58 13.70 -10.16
CA LEU A 262 21.63 12.27 -10.48
C LEU A 262 20.27 11.65 -10.12
N ILE A 263 19.57 11.13 -11.12
CA ILE A 263 18.18 10.67 -10.98
C ILE A 263 18.12 9.16 -10.76
N PHE A 264 18.84 8.38 -11.56
CA PHE A 264 18.76 6.91 -11.48
C PHE A 264 20.05 6.23 -11.92
N TYR A 265 20.54 5.31 -11.09
CA TYR A 265 21.67 4.45 -11.37
C TYR A 265 21.18 3.00 -11.66
N PRO A 266 21.43 2.46 -12.88
CA PRO A 266 21.02 1.09 -13.23
C PRO A 266 21.60 -0.01 -12.35
N LEU A 267 20.78 -1.01 -12.02
CA LEU A 267 21.08 -2.06 -11.04
C LEU A 267 22.17 -3.05 -11.49
N GLU A 268 22.28 -3.39 -12.77
CA GLU A 268 23.18 -4.47 -13.26
C GLU A 268 24.54 -3.96 -13.77
N ARG A 269 24.90 -2.71 -13.46
CA ARG A 269 26.22 -2.17 -13.83
C ARG A 269 27.32 -2.91 -13.09
N THR A 270 28.39 -3.34 -13.76
CA THR A 270 29.40 -4.24 -13.17
C THR A 270 30.23 -3.64 -12.03
N SER A 271 30.37 -2.31 -11.97
CA SER A 271 31.18 -1.65 -10.94
C SER A 271 30.48 -1.64 -9.57
N ASN A 272 31.25 -1.83 -8.50
CA ASN A 272 30.83 -1.59 -7.12
C ASN A 272 31.15 -0.16 -6.63
N THR A 273 31.79 0.65 -7.49
CA THR A 273 32.08 2.06 -7.25
C THR A 273 31.49 2.95 -8.33
N TYR A 274 31.21 4.21 -7.97
CA TYR A 274 30.79 5.22 -8.93
C TYR A 274 31.34 6.59 -8.56
N GLU A 275 31.88 7.32 -9.54
CA GLU A 275 32.32 8.70 -9.39
C GLU A 275 31.20 9.67 -9.82
N ILE A 276 30.77 10.50 -8.88
CA ILE A 276 29.77 11.55 -9.12
C ILE A 276 30.42 12.68 -9.93
N PRO A 277 29.82 13.11 -11.06
CA PRO A 277 30.36 14.18 -11.92
C PRO A 277 30.51 15.54 -11.21
N ALA A 278 31.33 16.43 -11.78
CA ALA A 278 31.62 17.75 -11.21
C ALA A 278 30.39 18.67 -11.11
N GLN A 279 29.43 18.56 -12.04
CA GLN A 279 28.24 19.40 -12.07
C GLN A 279 27.16 19.00 -11.07
N THR A 280 27.23 17.78 -10.53
CA THR A 280 26.14 17.21 -9.72
C THR A 280 26.12 17.84 -8.34
N SER A 281 25.01 18.48 -8.00
CA SER A 281 24.77 19.13 -6.70
C SER A 281 23.82 18.32 -5.81
N SER A 282 23.02 17.41 -6.39
CA SER A 282 22.04 16.61 -5.65
C SER A 282 21.87 15.20 -6.23
N ILE A 283 21.38 14.29 -5.39
CA ILE A 283 21.15 12.88 -5.70
C ILE A 283 19.71 12.55 -5.30
N ALA A 284 18.93 11.96 -6.21
CA ALA A 284 17.57 11.51 -5.88
C ALA A 284 17.60 10.41 -4.80
N ALA A 285 16.58 10.37 -3.92
CA ALA A 285 16.50 9.43 -2.79
C ALA A 285 16.76 7.99 -3.23
N SER A 286 16.02 7.55 -4.26
CA SER A 286 16.06 6.21 -4.82
C SER A 286 17.06 6.04 -5.98
N ALA A 287 17.99 6.99 -6.19
CA ALA A 287 18.93 6.92 -7.31
C ALA A 287 19.82 5.67 -7.27
N PHE A 288 20.28 5.28 -6.07
CA PHE A 288 21.16 4.12 -5.86
C PHE A 288 20.42 3.01 -5.13
N GLN A 289 19.84 2.09 -5.90
CA GLN A 289 19.10 0.93 -5.36
C GLN A 289 19.93 -0.37 -5.36
N LYS A 290 21.14 -0.33 -5.95
CA LYS A 290 21.96 -1.53 -6.15
C LYS A 290 22.64 -1.97 -4.86
N LYS A 291 22.46 -3.25 -4.52
CA LYS A 291 23.05 -3.84 -3.31
C LYS A 291 24.56 -3.82 -3.19
N THR A 292 25.23 -3.89 -4.32
CA THR A 292 26.68 -4.07 -4.33
C THR A 292 27.44 -2.75 -4.47
N ILE A 293 26.78 -1.58 -4.53
CA ILE A 293 27.52 -0.31 -4.51
C ILE A 293 27.99 -0.07 -3.08
N THR A 294 29.29 -0.21 -2.89
CA THR A 294 29.94 -0.10 -1.58
C THR A 294 30.71 1.21 -1.43
N LYS A 295 30.93 1.96 -2.50
CA LYS A 295 31.67 3.22 -2.46
C LYS A 295 31.21 4.21 -3.51
N LEU A 296 30.97 5.44 -3.09
CA LEU A 296 30.80 6.59 -3.97
C LEU A 296 32.02 7.50 -3.84
N THR A 297 32.56 7.94 -4.97
CA THR A 297 33.56 9.01 -5.03
C THR A 297 32.93 10.24 -5.66
N VAL A 298 33.52 11.40 -5.44
CA VAL A 298 33.09 12.65 -6.06
C VAL A 298 34.25 13.22 -6.84
N ASN A 299 33.98 13.69 -8.06
CA ASN A 299 34.98 14.34 -8.90
C ASN A 299 35.65 15.50 -8.15
N SER A 300 36.97 15.62 -8.26
CA SER A 300 37.74 16.63 -7.50
C SER A 300 37.42 18.08 -7.82
N GLN A 301 36.74 18.35 -8.94
CA GLN A 301 36.27 19.67 -9.35
C GLN A 301 34.81 19.94 -8.98
N ASN A 302 34.14 19.02 -8.27
CA ASN A 302 32.77 19.23 -7.82
C ASN A 302 32.75 20.32 -6.72
N PRO A 303 32.05 21.45 -6.92
CA PRO A 303 32.04 22.54 -5.94
C PRO A 303 30.95 22.37 -4.87
N TYR A 304 30.11 21.33 -4.96
CA TYR A 304 28.92 21.14 -4.13
C TYR A 304 29.03 19.96 -3.16
N LEU A 305 29.71 18.89 -3.59
CA LEU A 305 29.75 17.61 -2.89
C LEU A 305 31.19 17.15 -2.64
N ILE A 306 31.35 16.34 -1.60
CA ILE A 306 32.62 15.67 -1.27
C ILE A 306 32.35 14.24 -0.80
N ALA A 307 33.23 13.30 -1.18
CA ALA A 307 33.21 11.94 -0.64
C ALA A 307 34.22 11.81 0.51
N LYS A 308 33.75 11.38 1.68
CA LYS A 308 34.56 11.18 2.89
C LYS A 308 33.98 10.03 3.70
N ASN A 309 34.79 9.25 4.41
CA ASN A 309 34.30 8.17 5.28
C ASN A 309 33.26 7.24 4.61
N ASP A 310 33.49 6.90 3.33
CA ASP A 310 32.61 6.10 2.48
C ASP A 310 31.18 6.63 2.27
N ALA A 311 30.94 7.91 2.56
CA ALA A 311 29.68 8.60 2.30
C ALA A 311 29.90 9.89 1.49
N VAL A 312 28.80 10.42 0.95
CA VAL A 312 28.77 11.69 0.23
C VAL A 312 28.17 12.76 1.14
N PHE A 313 28.84 13.89 1.23
CA PHE A 313 28.43 15.06 2.01
C PHE A 313 28.35 16.28 1.11
N SER A 314 27.69 17.34 1.59
CA SER A 314 27.91 18.69 1.08
C SER A 314 29.38 19.09 1.25
N ILE A 315 29.87 20.01 0.40
CA ILE A 315 31.28 20.45 0.40
C ILE A 315 31.74 21.03 1.74
N ASP A 316 30.82 21.59 2.52
CA ASP A 316 31.04 22.13 3.87
C ASP A 316 30.93 21.06 4.99
N GLU A 317 30.64 19.81 4.62
CA GLU A 317 30.46 18.66 5.49
C GLU A 317 29.31 18.77 6.52
N LEU A 318 28.39 19.74 6.35
CA LEU A 318 27.26 19.96 7.26
C LEU A 318 26.04 19.08 6.92
N THR A 319 25.94 18.58 5.70
CA THR A 319 24.83 17.74 5.24
C THR A 319 25.35 16.38 4.80
N LEU A 320 24.79 15.32 5.38
CA LEU A 320 24.99 13.95 4.88
C LEU A 320 24.01 13.71 3.73
N VAL A 321 24.55 13.61 2.50
CA VAL A 321 23.76 13.53 1.26
C VAL A 321 23.43 12.08 0.90
N LYS A 322 24.41 11.17 0.94
CA LYS A 322 24.16 9.76 0.62
C LYS A 322 25.15 8.82 1.28
N VAL A 323 24.62 7.75 1.86
CA VAL A 323 25.39 6.58 2.28
C VAL A 323 25.13 5.44 1.29
N PRO A 324 26.18 4.83 0.70
CA PRO A 324 26.04 3.65 -0.12
C PRO A 324 25.47 2.49 0.69
N PRO A 325 24.60 1.64 0.13
CA PRO A 325 23.84 0.70 0.93
C PRO A 325 24.63 -0.54 1.41
N GLY A 326 25.88 -0.70 0.97
CA GLY A 326 26.74 -1.86 1.30
C GLY A 326 27.37 -1.89 2.70
N HIS A 327 27.09 -0.92 3.58
CA HIS A 327 27.61 -0.91 4.95
C HIS A 327 26.77 -1.76 5.92
N VAL A 328 27.37 -2.22 7.04
CA VAL A 328 26.65 -2.93 8.12
C VAL A 328 26.19 -1.97 9.21
N THR A 329 27.01 -0.97 9.53
CA THR A 329 26.76 0.09 10.52
C THR A 329 27.34 1.41 10.04
N PHE A 330 26.76 2.54 10.43
CA PHE A 330 27.30 3.86 10.12
C PHE A 330 27.17 4.82 11.31
N THR A 331 28.25 5.54 11.61
CA THR A 331 28.25 6.60 12.63
C THR A 331 28.32 7.93 11.91
N ILE A 332 27.26 8.74 12.04
CA ILE A 332 27.21 10.05 11.41
C ILE A 332 28.22 10.98 12.13
N PRO A 333 29.11 11.68 11.41
CA PRO A 333 30.07 12.59 12.03
C PRO A 333 29.38 13.72 12.80
N SER A 334 29.97 14.15 13.92
CA SER A 334 29.45 15.24 14.76
C SER A 334 29.47 16.64 14.11
N THR A 335 30.04 16.77 12.91
CA THR A 335 29.95 17.99 12.09
C THR A 335 28.61 18.09 11.36
N VAL A 336 27.93 16.96 11.15
CA VAL A 336 26.69 16.91 10.39
C VAL A 336 25.56 17.53 11.20
N VAL A 337 24.85 18.45 10.54
CA VAL A 337 23.67 19.15 11.03
C VAL A 337 22.40 18.64 10.34
N ASN A 338 22.51 18.24 9.06
CA ASN A 338 21.37 17.81 8.25
C ASN A 338 21.56 16.39 7.70
N ILE A 339 20.51 15.58 7.74
CA ILE A 339 20.42 14.31 7.01
C ILE A 339 19.48 14.54 5.82
N ASP A 340 20.03 14.47 4.61
CA ASP A 340 19.32 14.82 3.38
C ASP A 340 18.27 13.78 2.96
N VAL A 341 17.45 14.15 2.00
CA VAL A 341 16.37 13.32 1.44
C VAL A 341 16.93 11.99 0.95
N GLY A 342 16.44 10.89 1.52
CA GLY A 342 16.88 9.53 1.16
C GLY A 342 18.36 9.22 1.41
N ALA A 343 19.04 9.91 2.33
CA ALA A 343 20.46 9.68 2.65
C ALA A 343 20.78 8.20 2.96
N PHE A 344 19.84 7.49 3.60
CA PHE A 344 19.89 6.05 3.89
C PHE A 344 18.77 5.25 3.22
N TYR A 345 18.17 5.76 2.14
CA TYR A 345 17.14 5.04 1.37
C TYR A 345 17.66 3.68 0.88
N LEU A 346 16.87 2.61 1.04
CA LEU A 346 17.21 1.23 0.67
C LEU A 346 18.56 0.71 1.22
N ASN A 347 18.93 1.11 2.44
CA ASN A 347 20.16 0.66 3.08
C ASN A 347 19.95 -0.64 3.88
N TRP A 348 20.85 -1.63 3.74
CA TRP A 348 20.82 -2.89 4.51
C TRP A 348 21.62 -2.84 5.81
N MET A 349 21.86 -1.64 6.33
CA MET A 349 22.52 -1.47 7.61
C MET A 349 21.64 -1.95 8.76
N THR A 350 22.29 -2.47 9.78
CA THR A 350 21.65 -2.96 11.01
C THR A 350 21.49 -1.86 12.06
N SER A 351 22.36 -0.86 12.06
CA SER A 351 22.31 0.28 12.98
C SER A 351 22.94 1.55 12.41
N VAL A 352 22.40 2.69 12.85
CA VAL A 352 22.94 4.03 12.57
C VAL A 352 23.01 4.81 13.88
N THR A 353 24.13 5.50 14.12
CA THR A 353 24.28 6.41 15.26
C THR A 353 24.13 7.85 14.79
N ILE A 354 23.13 8.56 15.35
CA ILE A 354 22.83 9.97 15.04
C ILE A 354 23.41 10.85 16.17
N PRO A 355 24.36 11.77 15.89
CA PRO A 355 24.95 12.64 16.89
C PRO A 355 24.01 13.79 17.27
N SER A 356 24.26 14.41 18.43
CA SER A 356 23.50 15.57 18.93
C SER A 356 23.72 16.86 18.14
N SER A 357 24.58 16.86 17.12
CA SER A 357 24.75 17.97 16.19
C SER A 357 23.60 18.05 15.17
N VAL A 358 22.91 16.94 14.91
CA VAL A 358 21.82 16.89 13.93
C VAL A 358 20.64 17.74 14.41
N ARG A 359 20.12 18.55 13.49
CA ARG A 359 18.95 19.42 13.65
C ARG A 359 17.84 19.05 12.68
N THR A 360 18.16 18.56 11.49
CA THR A 360 17.17 18.25 10.46
C THR A 360 17.35 16.83 9.93
N ILE A 361 16.24 16.13 9.73
CA ILE A 361 16.15 14.84 9.05
C ILE A 361 15.04 14.97 8.01
N LEU A 362 15.44 15.00 6.74
CA LEU A 362 14.53 15.22 5.63
C LEU A 362 13.83 13.94 5.18
N SER A 363 12.89 14.13 4.26
CA SER A 363 11.96 13.10 3.80
C SER A 363 12.66 11.82 3.33
N GLU A 364 12.06 10.68 3.65
CA GLU A 364 12.55 9.35 3.24
C GLU A 364 13.99 9.00 3.69
N ALA A 365 14.61 9.79 4.57
CA ALA A 365 16.02 9.63 4.95
C ALA A 365 16.38 8.21 5.35
N PHE A 366 15.49 7.46 6.01
CA PHE A 366 15.67 6.07 6.43
C PHE A 366 14.62 5.11 5.83
N ALA A 367 13.93 5.52 4.76
CA ALA A 367 12.91 4.70 4.14
C ALA A 367 13.51 3.42 3.51
N PHE A 368 12.78 2.32 3.58
CA PHE A 368 13.20 1.01 3.10
C PHE A 368 14.52 0.50 3.70
N SER A 369 14.89 0.98 4.90
CA SER A 369 16.11 0.56 5.58
C SER A 369 15.90 -0.72 6.40
N SER A 370 16.99 -1.48 6.57
CA SER A 370 17.03 -2.70 7.40
C SER A 370 17.36 -2.44 8.88
N ILE A 371 17.28 -1.18 9.32
CA ILE A 371 17.60 -0.78 10.70
C ILE A 371 16.56 -1.39 11.63
N ALA A 372 17.01 -2.11 12.65
CA ALA A 372 16.10 -2.79 13.58
C ALA A 372 15.57 -1.86 14.69
N SER A 373 16.37 -0.86 15.10
CA SER A 373 15.95 0.14 16.08
C SER A 373 16.68 1.46 15.87
N ILE A 374 15.98 2.56 16.14
CA ILE A 374 16.52 3.91 15.99
C ILE A 374 16.07 4.83 17.12
N THR A 375 16.97 5.73 17.53
CA THR A 375 16.66 6.83 18.43
C THR A 375 16.90 8.16 17.71
N ILE A 376 15.85 8.96 17.58
CA ILE A 376 15.96 10.34 17.08
C ILE A 376 16.27 11.26 18.28
N PRO A 377 17.40 12.00 18.27
CA PRO A 377 17.84 12.77 19.42
C PRO A 377 16.96 14.00 19.67
N GLU A 378 16.95 14.48 20.92
CA GLU A 378 16.18 15.67 21.36
C GLU A 378 16.52 16.94 20.56
N THR A 379 17.71 16.98 19.97
CA THR A 379 18.22 18.13 19.21
C THR A 379 17.60 18.27 17.82
N VAL A 380 16.91 17.25 17.31
CA VAL A 380 16.24 17.35 16.00
C VAL A 380 15.05 18.31 16.14
N GLU A 381 15.01 19.30 15.27
CA GLU A 381 14.00 20.34 15.18
C GLU A 381 13.04 20.08 14.02
N ILE A 382 13.54 19.49 12.92
CA ILE A 382 12.76 19.13 11.73
C ILE A 382 12.90 17.64 11.47
N LEU A 383 11.77 16.94 11.46
CA LEU A 383 11.65 15.53 11.07
C LEU A 383 10.51 15.46 10.05
N GLU A 384 10.85 15.33 8.77
CA GLU A 384 9.87 15.37 7.69
C GLU A 384 9.10 14.05 7.53
N HIS A 385 8.32 13.94 6.45
CA HIS A 385 7.44 12.82 6.15
C HIS A 385 8.19 11.57 5.66
N SER A 386 7.52 10.42 5.71
CA SER A 386 8.01 9.14 5.18
C SER A 386 9.39 8.68 5.70
N VAL A 387 9.95 9.29 6.75
CA VAL A 387 11.35 9.09 7.16
C VAL A 387 11.67 7.61 7.41
N PHE A 388 10.72 6.84 7.96
CA PHE A 388 10.87 5.41 8.26
C PHE A 388 9.93 4.53 7.44
N ARG A 389 9.42 5.02 6.32
CA ARG A 389 8.46 4.30 5.48
C ARG A 389 9.04 2.95 5.04
N ASN A 390 8.24 1.89 5.16
CA ASN A 390 8.58 0.52 4.78
C ASN A 390 9.93 0.06 5.36
N SER A 391 10.23 0.46 6.59
CA SER A 391 11.47 0.07 7.27
C SER A 391 11.29 -1.25 8.04
N TYR A 392 12.40 -1.91 8.32
CA TYR A 392 12.44 -3.13 9.12
C TYR A 392 12.58 -2.83 10.62
N LEU A 393 12.18 -1.62 11.03
CA LEU A 393 12.21 -1.23 12.43
C LEU A 393 11.31 -2.15 13.25
N VAL A 394 11.85 -2.59 14.39
CA VAL A 394 11.11 -3.27 15.44
C VAL A 394 10.66 -2.26 16.49
N ASN A 395 11.54 -1.30 16.84
CA ASN A 395 11.25 -0.24 17.81
C ASN A 395 11.83 1.10 17.37
N ALA A 396 11.08 2.19 17.57
CA ALA A 396 11.53 3.56 17.32
C ALA A 396 11.33 4.47 18.55
N TYR A 397 12.33 5.28 18.86
CA TYR A 397 12.31 6.23 19.98
C TYR A 397 12.46 7.66 19.45
N ILE A 398 11.39 8.44 19.47
CA ILE A 398 11.35 9.81 18.93
C ILE A 398 11.48 10.80 20.09
N LYS A 399 12.71 11.25 20.40
CA LYS A 399 12.97 12.14 21.56
C LYS A 399 12.89 13.63 21.25
N CYS A 400 12.89 14.00 19.96
CA CYS A 400 12.76 15.39 19.54
C CYS A 400 11.41 16.00 19.92
N LYS A 401 11.32 17.32 19.97
CA LYS A 401 10.12 18.05 20.40
C LYS A 401 9.17 18.39 19.25
N ILE A 402 8.95 17.44 18.35
CA ILE A 402 8.05 17.61 17.21
C ILE A 402 6.60 17.70 17.69
N THR A 403 5.76 18.41 16.93
CA THR A 403 4.33 18.59 17.22
C THR A 403 3.42 17.71 16.37
N THR A 404 3.98 17.08 15.34
CA THR A 404 3.26 16.33 14.32
C THR A 404 4.02 15.05 14.00
N ILE A 405 3.30 13.94 13.87
CA ILE A 405 3.80 12.76 13.15
C ILE A 405 3.35 12.91 11.70
N GLU A 406 4.27 13.36 10.86
CA GLU A 406 4.07 13.63 9.44
C GLU A 406 3.57 12.41 8.67
N HIS A 407 2.87 12.66 7.56
CA HIS A 407 2.19 11.63 6.77
C HIS A 407 3.12 10.48 6.37
N THR A 408 2.58 9.27 6.43
CA THR A 408 3.28 8.02 6.04
C THR A 408 4.62 7.75 6.75
N MET A 409 4.94 8.43 7.85
CA MET A 409 6.24 8.34 8.55
C MET A 409 6.71 6.90 8.79
N PHE A 410 5.82 6.00 9.23
CA PHE A 410 6.09 4.58 9.47
C PHE A 410 5.30 3.64 8.57
N GLN A 411 4.57 4.17 7.57
CA GLN A 411 3.70 3.38 6.69
C GLN A 411 4.42 2.12 6.17
N LEU A 412 3.72 0.97 6.14
CA LEU A 412 4.22 -0.34 5.70
C LEU A 412 5.38 -0.92 6.53
N SER A 413 5.73 -0.34 7.69
CA SER A 413 6.74 -0.93 8.58
C SER A 413 6.15 -2.11 9.35
N SER A 414 5.96 -3.24 8.64
CA SER A 414 5.18 -4.38 9.13
C SER A 414 5.81 -5.13 10.30
N LEU A 415 7.09 -4.88 10.61
CA LEU A 415 7.82 -5.47 11.72
C LEU A 415 7.82 -4.59 12.99
N LEU A 416 7.28 -3.38 12.89
CA LEU A 416 7.25 -2.42 14.00
C LEU A 416 6.33 -2.92 15.10
N ILE A 417 6.87 -3.06 16.31
CA ILE A 417 6.13 -3.55 17.49
C ILE A 417 5.74 -2.39 18.40
N SER A 418 6.64 -1.42 18.58
CA SER A 418 6.40 -0.27 19.46
C SER A 418 7.05 1.01 18.94
N VAL A 419 6.41 2.14 19.24
CA VAL A 419 6.97 3.48 19.02
C VAL A 419 6.75 4.32 20.26
N GLU A 420 7.82 4.97 20.72
CA GLU A 420 7.77 6.00 21.76
C GLU A 420 7.71 7.39 21.10
N ILE A 421 6.55 8.02 21.21
CA ILE A 421 6.21 9.33 20.66
C ILE A 421 6.33 10.40 21.77
N PRO A 422 6.85 11.60 21.50
CA PRO A 422 7.01 12.63 22.51
C PRO A 422 5.65 13.27 22.85
N ASP A 423 5.46 13.65 24.13
CA ASP A 423 4.21 14.28 24.62
C ASP A 423 3.85 15.58 23.91
N THR A 424 4.81 16.21 23.21
CA THR A 424 4.60 17.45 22.44
C THR A 424 3.76 17.26 21.19
N VAL A 425 3.55 16.03 20.73
CA VAL A 425 2.76 15.75 19.53
C VAL A 425 1.28 16.04 19.77
N THR A 426 0.69 16.76 18.82
CA THR A 426 -0.73 17.17 18.85
C THR A 426 -1.51 16.66 17.64
N VAL A 427 -0.82 16.20 16.58
CA VAL A 427 -1.44 15.74 15.33
C VAL A 427 -0.71 14.48 14.84
N PHE A 428 -1.50 13.48 14.46
CA PHE A 428 -1.07 12.41 13.57
C PHE A 428 -1.63 12.70 12.18
N GLU A 429 -0.79 12.78 11.16
CA GLU A 429 -1.23 13.02 9.78
C GLU A 429 -1.76 11.74 9.11
N VAL A 430 -2.01 11.78 7.80
CA VAL A 430 -2.62 10.68 7.06
C VAL A 430 -1.65 9.50 6.94
N CYS A 431 -2.16 8.29 7.20
CA CYS A 431 -1.47 7.02 6.98
C CYS A 431 -0.12 6.84 7.70
N SER A 432 0.20 7.57 8.77
CA SER A 432 1.52 7.55 9.40
C SER A 432 1.90 6.19 9.98
N PHE A 433 0.94 5.38 10.45
CA PHE A 433 1.15 3.99 10.87
C PHE A 433 0.42 2.96 10.00
N SER A 434 -0.14 3.35 8.85
CA SER A 434 -0.89 2.46 7.97
C SER A 434 -0.08 1.19 7.63
N ASN A 435 -0.72 0.02 7.76
CA ASN A 435 -0.16 -1.31 7.51
C ASN A 435 1.01 -1.71 8.43
N CYS A 436 1.16 -1.11 9.62
CA CYS A 436 2.06 -1.59 10.67
C CYS A 436 1.46 -2.81 11.39
N ARG A 437 1.40 -3.95 10.70
CA ARG A 437 0.61 -5.14 11.11
C ARG A 437 0.95 -5.69 12.50
N LEU A 438 2.23 -5.63 12.90
CA LEU A 438 2.73 -6.12 14.20
C LEU A 438 2.77 -5.05 15.30
N LEU A 439 2.34 -3.82 15.01
CA LEU A 439 2.35 -2.72 15.97
C LEU A 439 1.38 -3.05 17.10
N GLN A 440 1.92 -3.22 18.31
CA GLN A 440 1.13 -3.60 19.49
C GLN A 440 0.82 -2.39 20.35
N SER A 441 1.77 -1.46 20.49
CA SER A 441 1.62 -0.30 21.37
C SER A 441 2.16 0.98 20.74
N VAL A 442 1.35 2.02 20.77
CA VAL A 442 1.74 3.42 20.57
C VAL A 442 1.28 4.20 21.78
N ASN A 443 2.16 5.01 22.37
CA ASN A 443 1.74 5.94 23.40
C ASN A 443 1.04 7.14 22.75
N PHE A 444 -0.29 7.21 22.91
CA PHE A 444 -1.07 8.34 22.42
C PHE A 444 -0.72 9.59 23.24
N PRO A 445 -0.19 10.67 22.62
CA PRO A 445 0.26 11.85 23.35
C PRO A 445 -0.89 12.55 24.08
N PRO A 446 -0.67 13.11 25.29
CA PRO A 446 -1.74 13.70 26.11
C PRO A 446 -2.41 14.94 25.49
N TYR A 447 -1.80 15.56 24.47
CA TYR A 447 -2.32 16.74 23.78
C TYR A 447 -2.76 16.45 22.32
N LEU A 448 -2.91 15.18 21.94
CA LEU A 448 -3.37 14.77 20.62
C LEU A 448 -4.78 15.30 20.34
N LYS A 449 -4.96 16.02 19.23
CA LYS A 449 -6.23 16.67 18.84
C LYS A 449 -7.01 15.88 17.80
N THR A 450 -6.32 15.32 16.81
CA THR A 450 -6.97 14.68 15.67
C THR A 450 -6.24 13.40 15.29
N ILE A 451 -7.02 12.42 14.84
CA ILE A 451 -6.53 11.19 14.20
C ILE A 451 -7.06 11.24 12.77
N GLN A 452 -6.16 11.33 11.79
CA GLN A 452 -6.50 11.56 10.39
C GLN A 452 -6.86 10.27 9.65
N GLU A 453 -7.19 10.41 8.37
CA GLU A 453 -7.57 9.31 7.48
C GLU A 453 -6.53 8.18 7.49
N SER A 454 -7.02 6.95 7.58
CA SER A 454 -6.23 5.71 7.45
C SER A 454 -5.01 5.61 8.39
N GLU A 455 -4.97 6.37 9.48
CA GLU A 455 -3.78 6.53 10.32
C GLU A 455 -3.21 5.20 10.85
N PHE A 456 -4.08 4.34 11.37
CA PHE A 456 -3.78 2.97 11.82
C PHE A 456 -4.47 1.90 10.96
N TYR A 457 -4.79 2.22 9.70
CA TYR A 457 -5.39 1.27 8.77
C TYR A 457 -4.60 -0.04 8.74
N PHE A 458 -5.28 -1.18 8.92
CA PHE A 458 -4.67 -2.52 8.89
C PHE A 458 -3.56 -2.76 9.93
N CYS A 459 -3.59 -2.06 11.06
CA CYS A 459 -2.76 -2.35 12.24
C CYS A 459 -3.36 -3.52 13.04
N THR A 460 -3.28 -4.73 12.50
CA THR A 460 -4.00 -5.91 13.00
C THR A 460 -3.66 -6.31 14.45
N SER A 461 -2.48 -5.96 14.96
CA SER A 461 -2.03 -6.27 16.32
C SER A 461 -2.16 -5.13 17.32
N LEU A 462 -2.66 -3.96 16.90
CA LEU A 462 -2.76 -2.79 17.78
C LEU A 462 -3.82 -3.04 18.85
N ILE A 463 -3.40 -3.05 20.11
CA ILE A 463 -4.33 -3.19 21.22
C ILE A 463 -5.19 -1.92 21.35
N THR A 464 -6.40 -2.05 21.88
CA THR A 464 -7.31 -0.89 22.07
C THR A 464 -6.59 0.24 22.82
N PRO A 465 -6.39 1.41 22.17
CA PRO A 465 -5.69 2.52 22.81
C PRO A 465 -6.58 3.25 23.81
N VAL A 466 -5.96 3.86 24.81
CA VAL A 466 -6.62 4.86 25.66
C VAL A 466 -6.51 6.20 24.95
N PHE A 467 -7.61 6.62 24.31
CA PHE A 467 -7.65 7.92 23.64
C PHE A 467 -7.64 9.07 24.68
N PRO A 468 -6.80 10.10 24.48
CA PRO A 468 -6.81 11.25 25.36
C PRO A 468 -8.08 12.07 25.16
N ASP A 469 -8.57 12.70 26.22
CA ASP A 469 -9.76 13.56 26.20
C ASP A 469 -9.61 14.76 25.25
N THR A 470 -8.40 15.08 24.79
CA THR A 470 -8.13 16.17 23.85
C THR A 470 -8.52 15.86 22.41
N VAL A 471 -8.80 14.60 22.06
CA VAL A 471 -9.18 14.21 20.69
C VAL A 471 -10.57 14.75 20.35
N THR A 472 -10.67 15.46 19.22
CA THR A 472 -11.92 16.04 18.71
C THR A 472 -12.43 15.39 17.42
N TYR A 473 -11.59 14.65 16.70
CA TYR A 473 -11.92 14.05 15.40
C TYR A 473 -11.20 12.71 15.19
N ILE A 474 -11.93 11.74 14.64
CA ILE A 474 -11.45 10.41 14.22
C ILE A 474 -11.81 10.23 12.74
N GLY A 475 -10.78 10.15 11.88
CA GLY A 475 -10.92 10.18 10.43
C GLY A 475 -11.36 8.89 9.76
N GLU A 476 -11.65 8.99 8.46
CA GLU A 476 -12.09 7.89 7.61
C GLU A 476 -11.06 6.76 7.61
N MET A 477 -11.53 5.51 7.75
CA MET A 477 -10.69 4.29 7.79
C MET A 477 -9.56 4.29 8.85
N SER A 478 -9.53 5.25 9.77
CA SER A 478 -8.40 5.48 10.70
C SER A 478 -7.99 4.26 11.54
N PHE A 479 -8.93 3.39 11.88
CA PHE A 479 -8.71 2.12 12.59
C PHE A 479 -9.33 0.92 11.85
N GLU A 480 -9.60 1.05 10.55
CA GLU A 480 -10.18 -0.07 9.80
C GLU A 480 -9.27 -1.30 9.87
N SER A 481 -9.86 -2.48 10.11
CA SER A 481 -9.15 -3.75 10.29
C SER A 481 -8.17 -3.79 11.48
N CYS A 482 -8.39 -3.00 12.53
CA CYS A 482 -7.70 -3.17 13.83
C CYS A 482 -8.28 -4.38 14.59
N LEU A 483 -7.87 -5.58 14.18
CA LEU A 483 -8.45 -6.84 14.66
C LEU A 483 -8.18 -7.15 16.13
N ALA A 484 -7.20 -6.53 16.77
CA ALA A 484 -6.90 -6.75 18.19
C ALA A 484 -7.78 -5.91 19.15
N PHE A 485 -8.67 -5.06 18.65
CA PHE A 485 -9.60 -4.32 19.51
C PHE A 485 -10.69 -5.24 20.07
N ASP A 486 -10.85 -5.26 21.39
CA ASP A 486 -11.91 -5.99 22.10
C ASP A 486 -13.08 -5.08 22.52
N HIS A 487 -12.81 -3.79 22.70
CA HIS A 487 -13.77 -2.71 22.95
C HIS A 487 -13.29 -1.41 22.31
N ILE A 488 -14.19 -0.43 22.20
CA ILE A 488 -13.88 0.93 21.74
C ILE A 488 -14.45 1.93 22.74
N VAL A 489 -13.64 2.93 23.13
CA VAL A 489 -14.09 4.08 23.93
C VAL A 489 -13.86 5.36 23.15
N ILE A 490 -14.94 6.04 22.76
CA ILE A 490 -14.86 7.34 22.11
C ILE A 490 -14.80 8.44 23.20
N PRO A 491 -13.73 9.25 23.26
CA PRO A 491 -13.56 10.23 24.34
C PRO A 491 -14.55 11.41 24.22
N LYS A 492 -14.73 12.14 25.31
CA LYS A 492 -15.86 13.07 25.49
C LYS A 492 -15.88 14.25 24.51
N ASN A 493 -14.71 14.65 24.02
CA ASN A 493 -14.57 15.82 23.15
C ASN A 493 -14.61 15.48 21.66
N VAL A 494 -14.77 14.20 21.29
CA VAL A 494 -14.92 13.81 19.87
C VAL A 494 -16.24 14.34 19.33
N VAL A 495 -16.14 15.17 18.31
CA VAL A 495 -17.28 15.78 17.62
C VAL A 495 -17.75 14.88 16.48
N LEU A 496 -16.82 14.29 15.72
CA LEU A 496 -17.12 13.48 14.54
C LEU A 496 -16.21 12.24 14.49
N VAL A 497 -16.84 11.10 14.18
CA VAL A 497 -16.19 9.86 13.74
C VAL A 497 -16.63 9.57 12.30
N ASP A 498 -15.67 9.47 11.39
CA ASP A 498 -15.95 9.40 9.95
C ASP A 498 -16.38 8.01 9.45
N ASP A 499 -16.67 7.89 8.16
CA ASP A 499 -17.02 6.63 7.52
C ASP A 499 -15.88 5.61 7.65
N TYR A 500 -16.25 4.35 7.86
CA TYR A 500 -15.31 3.22 8.00
C TYR A 500 -14.24 3.34 9.09
N ALA A 501 -14.27 4.36 9.97
CA ALA A 501 -13.23 4.61 10.96
C ALA A 501 -12.88 3.38 11.81
N PHE A 502 -13.86 2.54 12.17
CA PHE A 502 -13.67 1.27 12.88
C PHE A 502 -14.25 0.08 12.10
N SER A 503 -14.34 0.22 10.77
CA SER A 503 -14.80 -0.85 9.88
C SER A 503 -13.97 -2.12 10.13
N THR A 504 -14.59 -3.28 10.02
CA THR A 504 -13.96 -4.61 10.12
C THR A 504 -13.14 -4.88 11.40
N CYS A 505 -13.32 -4.11 12.48
CA CYS A 505 -12.78 -4.43 13.81
C CYS A 505 -13.54 -5.61 14.45
N THR A 506 -13.42 -6.81 13.88
CA THR A 506 -14.33 -7.95 14.10
C THR A 506 -14.35 -8.51 15.53
N ASN A 507 -13.35 -8.22 16.36
CA ASN A 507 -13.27 -8.66 17.76
C ASN A 507 -13.92 -7.69 18.75
N VAL A 508 -14.39 -6.52 18.30
CA VAL A 508 -15.03 -5.53 19.17
C VAL A 508 -16.39 -6.03 19.65
N LEU A 509 -16.57 -6.09 20.97
CA LEU A 509 -17.81 -6.51 21.62
C LEU A 509 -18.68 -5.33 22.06
N SER A 510 -18.07 -4.18 22.35
CA SER A 510 -18.77 -2.99 22.84
C SER A 510 -18.14 -1.69 22.37
N VAL A 511 -18.98 -0.67 22.18
CA VAL A 511 -18.57 0.71 21.89
C VAL A 511 -19.16 1.62 22.95
N THR A 512 -18.31 2.38 23.63
CA THR A 512 -18.72 3.35 24.67
C THR A 512 -18.45 4.77 24.19
N PHE A 513 -19.48 5.60 24.19
CA PHE A 513 -19.38 7.03 23.95
C PHE A 513 -19.31 7.78 25.28
N SER A 514 -18.24 8.53 25.50
CA SER A 514 -18.16 9.41 26.68
C SER A 514 -19.11 10.61 26.54
N ASN A 515 -19.39 11.03 25.30
CA ASN A 515 -20.36 12.06 24.95
C ASN A 515 -21.38 11.52 23.95
N CYS A 516 -22.67 11.53 24.31
CA CYS A 516 -23.70 10.94 23.45
C CYS A 516 -24.00 11.76 22.19
N ASN A 517 -23.50 13.00 22.09
CA ASN A 517 -23.72 13.89 20.95
C ASN A 517 -22.62 13.77 19.88
N THR A 518 -21.69 12.84 20.02
CA THR A 518 -20.70 12.57 18.97
C THR A 518 -21.42 12.17 17.67
N LEU A 519 -21.09 12.87 16.58
CA LEU A 519 -21.60 12.55 15.25
C LEU A 519 -20.83 11.35 14.70
N ASN A 520 -21.54 10.39 14.14
CA ASN A 520 -20.94 9.22 13.49
C ASN A 520 -21.51 9.13 12.08
N LYS A 521 -20.68 8.80 11.10
CA LYS A 521 -21.14 8.54 9.74
C LYS A 521 -21.78 7.15 9.62
N THR A 522 -22.44 6.92 8.49
CA THR A 522 -23.27 5.73 8.27
C THR A 522 -22.47 4.44 8.41
N ASN A 523 -21.24 4.43 7.92
CA ASN A 523 -20.39 3.24 7.85
C ASN A 523 -19.29 3.21 8.92
N THR A 524 -19.34 4.06 9.95
CA THR A 524 -18.30 4.16 10.99
C THR A 524 -17.92 2.81 11.62
N PHE A 525 -18.92 1.96 11.93
CA PHE A 525 -18.73 0.63 12.53
C PHE A 525 -19.12 -0.49 11.55
N TYR A 526 -18.87 -0.28 10.25
CA TYR A 526 -19.25 -1.23 9.21
C TYR A 526 -18.61 -2.62 9.43
N SER A 527 -19.38 -3.69 9.24
CA SER A 527 -18.89 -5.07 9.33
C SER A 527 -18.26 -5.50 10.69
N ILE A 528 -18.66 -4.91 11.82
CA ILE A 528 -18.33 -5.42 13.17
C ILE A 528 -19.36 -6.47 13.62
N LEU A 529 -19.12 -7.73 13.28
CA LEU A 529 -20.10 -8.83 13.45
C LEU A 529 -20.46 -9.14 14.90
N ASN A 530 -19.51 -9.03 15.83
CA ASN A 530 -19.68 -9.42 17.22
C ASN A 530 -20.12 -8.25 18.13
N LEU A 531 -20.49 -7.11 17.56
CA LEU A 531 -20.84 -5.93 18.34
C LEU A 531 -22.15 -6.16 19.11
N GLN A 532 -22.05 -6.28 20.43
CA GLN A 532 -23.19 -6.62 21.28
C GLN A 532 -23.89 -5.39 21.83
N LYS A 533 -23.15 -4.30 22.04
CA LYS A 533 -23.64 -3.15 22.83
C LYS A 533 -23.03 -1.82 22.40
N PHE A 534 -23.88 -0.80 22.45
CA PHE A 534 -23.47 0.61 22.49
C PHE A 534 -23.82 1.19 23.86
N GLU A 535 -22.88 1.92 24.44
CA GLU A 535 -23.01 2.56 25.74
C GLU A 535 -22.78 4.06 25.61
N CYS A 536 -23.44 4.84 26.46
CA CYS A 536 -23.07 6.22 26.65
C CYS A 536 -22.98 6.57 28.13
N VAL A 537 -21.90 7.26 28.52
CA VAL A 537 -21.59 7.58 29.93
C VAL A 537 -22.44 8.75 30.45
N SER A 538 -22.81 9.70 29.59
CA SER A 538 -23.56 10.91 29.96
C SER A 538 -25.07 10.80 29.64
N SER A 539 -25.83 10.20 30.55
CA SER A 539 -27.31 10.17 30.63
C SER A 539 -28.08 9.07 29.87
N LYS A 540 -29.26 8.75 30.42
CA LYS A 540 -30.11 7.55 30.20
C LYS A 540 -30.81 7.45 28.83
N THR A 541 -30.44 8.26 27.84
CA THR A 541 -31.06 8.19 26.50
C THR A 541 -30.01 8.43 25.43
N PHE A 542 -29.61 7.34 24.80
CA PHE A 542 -28.77 7.31 23.62
C PHE A 542 -29.66 7.37 22.39
N THR A 543 -29.70 8.53 21.73
CA THR A 543 -30.34 8.68 20.42
C THR A 543 -29.24 8.88 19.41
N ALA A 544 -28.68 7.79 18.90
CA ALA A 544 -27.84 7.90 17.74
C ALA A 544 -28.46 7.12 16.57
N HIS A 545 -28.44 7.78 15.42
CA HIS A 545 -28.91 7.26 14.15
C HIS A 545 -27.85 6.31 13.62
N PHE A 546 -27.73 5.14 14.24
CA PHE A 546 -26.92 4.08 13.65
C PHE A 546 -27.77 3.33 12.63
N SER A 547 -27.22 3.14 11.45
CA SER A 547 -27.61 2.03 10.60
C SER A 547 -27.00 0.73 11.17
N LEU A 548 -27.39 0.34 12.38
CA LEU A 548 -27.19 -1.03 12.84
C LEU A 548 -28.28 -1.86 12.19
N ARG A 549 -27.98 -2.52 11.08
CA ARG A 549 -28.82 -3.67 10.71
C ARG A 549 -28.60 -4.77 11.74
N LYS A 550 -29.46 -4.78 12.76
CA LYS A 550 -29.70 -5.99 13.55
C LYS A 550 -30.14 -7.09 12.60
N ILE A 551 -29.44 -8.21 12.63
CA ILE A 551 -29.94 -9.47 12.07
C ILE A 551 -31.31 -9.74 12.72
N PRO A 552 -32.39 -9.96 11.96
CA PRO A 552 -33.63 -10.48 12.49
C PRO A 552 -33.36 -11.82 13.19
N ASN A 553 -33.67 -11.88 14.48
CA ASN A 553 -33.80 -13.14 15.20
C ASN A 553 -34.94 -13.98 14.59
N LYS A 554 -34.65 -14.81 13.58
CA LYS A 554 -35.43 -15.99 13.18
C LYS A 554 -34.42 -17.02 12.63
N MET A 555 -34.21 -18.18 13.23
CA MET A 555 -35.25 -19.19 13.46
C MET A 555 -35.12 -19.90 14.81
N LYS A 556 -36.05 -19.60 15.73
CA LYS A 556 -36.72 -20.67 16.48
C LYS A 556 -37.70 -21.31 15.50
N TRP A 557 -37.50 -22.57 15.11
CA TRP A 557 -38.54 -23.57 14.81
C TRP A 557 -37.87 -24.94 14.56
N ILE A 558 -37.54 -25.64 15.65
CA ILE A 558 -37.73 -27.09 15.73
C ILE A 558 -38.30 -27.35 17.11
N GLY A 559 -39.52 -27.89 17.15
CA GLY A 559 -40.13 -28.41 18.37
C GLY A 559 -41.58 -27.98 18.56
N LEU A 560 -42.49 -28.64 17.85
CA LEU A 560 -43.73 -29.21 18.41
C LEU A 560 -44.60 -29.79 17.29
N LEU A 561 -44.45 -31.09 17.05
CA LEU A 561 -45.61 -31.97 17.03
C LEU A 561 -45.18 -33.36 17.54
N LEU A 562 -45.92 -33.82 18.54
CA LEU A 562 -46.07 -35.20 19.01
C LEU A 562 -44.98 -35.78 19.93
N SER A 563 -45.23 -35.56 21.21
CA SER A 563 -45.14 -36.56 22.28
C SER A 563 -45.65 -37.95 21.86
N GLN A 564 -44.83 -38.99 22.01
CA GLN A 564 -45.23 -40.29 22.55
C GLN A 564 -44.01 -41.25 22.65
N LEU A 565 -43.76 -41.73 23.88
CA LEU A 565 -43.05 -42.99 24.24
C LEU A 565 -41.56 -43.04 23.83
N VAL A 566 -40.60 -43.26 24.73
CA VAL A 566 -40.33 -44.55 25.40
C VAL A 566 -39.57 -44.28 26.71
N HIS A 567 -40.19 -44.68 27.82
CA HIS A 567 -39.47 -45.26 28.96
C HIS A 567 -38.89 -46.60 28.50
N ASP A 568 -37.58 -46.80 28.61
CA ASP A 568 -36.97 -47.93 29.34
C ASP A 568 -35.54 -48.24 28.85
N VAL A 569 -34.64 -48.21 29.86
CA VAL A 569 -33.25 -48.69 29.98
C VAL A 569 -32.13 -47.85 29.37
#